data_AF-D8P7H0-F1
#
_entry.id   AF-D8P7H0-F1
#
_cell.length_a   1.000
_cell.length_b   1.000
_cell.length_c   1.000
_cell.angle_alpha   90.00
_cell.angle_beta   90.00
_cell.angle_gamma   90.00
#
_symmetry.space_group_name_H-M   'P 1'
#
loop_
_entity.id
_entity.type
_entity.pdbx_description
1 polymer ?
#
loop_
_entity_poly.entity_id
_entity_poly.type
_entity_poly.pdbx_seq_one_letter_code
_entity_poly.pdbx_strand_id
1 'polypeptide(L)'
;MNCQRFRCLAFATVLAAFSIASPVAHAATGSEHLAQGHTQFSSVVTKKAGALVVTTPNGAIHQLNANMARRHGQEPFKAGDEVIVVLDENNYIVDMHLKGKEGTHRQVTGKLIHVGRMNKQIKLQTPDGEQVFPLAEEGQKTKGMAEGELVTFELNEAGTVIDMHRADIGGGGRKD
;
A
#
# COMPACT_ATOMS: atom_id res chain seq x y z
N MET A 1 -60.33 -61.30 -23.81
CA MET A 1 -60.71 -60.57 -25.03
C MET A 1 -60.18 -59.15 -24.94
N ASN A 2 -59.32 -58.80 -25.89
CA ASN A 2 -58.98 -57.46 -26.44
C ASN A 2 -58.58 -56.31 -25.52
N CYS A 3 -57.73 -55.37 -25.93
CA CYS A 3 -56.57 -55.32 -26.85
C CYS A 3 -56.04 -53.88 -26.69
N GLN A 4 -54.73 -53.72 -26.57
CA GLN A 4 -53.91 -52.54 -26.91
C GLN A 4 -54.36 -51.12 -26.49
N ARG A 5 -53.41 -50.38 -25.90
CA ARG A 5 -52.71 -49.31 -26.65
C ARG A 5 -51.44 -48.87 -25.93
N PHE A 6 -50.31 -49.09 -26.60
CA PHE A 6 -49.02 -48.47 -26.33
C PHE A 6 -49.10 -46.96 -26.57
N ARG A 7 -48.54 -46.16 -25.67
CA ARG A 7 -47.91 -44.88 -26.03
C ARG A 7 -46.63 -44.70 -25.21
N CYS A 8 -45.54 -44.62 -25.95
CA CYS A 8 -44.24 -44.10 -25.54
C CYS A 8 -44.36 -42.65 -25.04
N LEU A 9 -43.53 -42.27 -24.06
CA LEU A 9 -42.57 -41.15 -24.08
C LEU A 9 -42.03 -40.96 -22.64
N ALA A 10 -40.75 -41.24 -22.43
CA ALA A 10 -39.69 -40.23 -22.23
C ALA A 10 -39.65 -39.68 -20.79
N PHE A 11 -38.71 -40.19 -19.98
CA PHE A 11 -37.43 -39.54 -19.65
C PHE A 11 -37.58 -38.25 -18.85
N ALA A 12 -37.24 -38.32 -17.55
CA ALA A 12 -36.37 -37.34 -16.89
C ALA A 12 -36.11 -37.79 -15.44
N THR A 13 -35.03 -38.54 -15.25
CA THR A 13 -34.34 -38.67 -13.96
C THR A 13 -33.79 -37.30 -13.57
N VAL A 14 -34.36 -36.65 -12.55
CA VAL A 14 -33.75 -35.47 -11.93
C VAL A 14 -32.72 -35.96 -10.91
N LEU A 15 -31.45 -35.94 -11.30
CA LEU A 15 -30.32 -36.15 -10.40
C LEU A 15 -30.11 -34.83 -9.63
N ALA A 16 -30.60 -34.75 -8.40
CA ALA A 16 -30.34 -33.60 -7.53
C ALA A 16 -28.91 -33.71 -6.96
N ALA A 17 -27.96 -33.03 -7.58
CA ALA A 17 -26.61 -32.86 -7.02
C ALA A 17 -26.67 -31.82 -5.88
N PHE A 18 -26.58 -32.29 -4.64
CA PHE A 18 -26.44 -31.47 -3.44
C PHE A 18 -24.99 -30.96 -3.38
N SER A 19 -24.73 -29.78 -3.95
CA SER A 19 -23.45 -29.09 -3.78
C SER A 19 -23.42 -28.42 -2.40
N ILE A 20 -22.75 -29.07 -1.45
CA ILE A 20 -22.32 -28.48 -0.18
C ILE A 20 -21.28 -27.39 -0.47
N ALA A 21 -21.71 -26.14 -0.45
CA ALA A 21 -20.80 -24.99 -0.42
C ALA A 21 -20.28 -24.81 1.01
N SER A 22 -19.05 -25.25 1.26
CA SER A 22 -18.32 -24.88 2.47
C SER A 22 -18.03 -23.37 2.43
N PRO A 23 -18.30 -22.61 3.50
CA PRO A 23 -17.81 -21.24 3.59
C PRO A 23 -16.29 -21.32 3.78
N VAL A 24 -15.54 -20.95 2.73
CA VAL A 24 -14.14 -20.58 2.87
C VAL A 24 -14.13 -19.30 3.70
N ALA A 25 -13.89 -19.46 5.00
CA ALA A 25 -13.50 -18.37 5.88
C ALA A 25 -12.22 -17.76 5.28
N HIS A 26 -12.37 -16.64 4.56
CA HIS A 26 -11.23 -15.78 4.24
C HIS A 26 -10.76 -15.21 5.58
N ALA A 27 -9.71 -15.82 6.13
CA ALA A 27 -8.88 -15.15 7.11
C ALA A 27 -8.28 -13.93 6.41
N ALA A 28 -8.82 -12.75 6.73
CA ALA A 28 -8.17 -11.48 6.41
C ALA A 28 -6.93 -11.34 7.31
N THR A 29 -5.87 -12.09 6.99
CA THR A 29 -4.52 -11.83 7.48
C THR A 29 -3.82 -10.97 6.45
N GLY A 30 -4.20 -9.69 6.45
CA GLY A 30 -3.46 -8.61 5.84
C GLY A 30 -3.30 -7.52 6.89
N SER A 31 -2.57 -7.81 7.96
CA SER A 31 -1.98 -6.72 8.74
C SER A 31 -0.85 -6.19 7.89
N GLU A 32 -1.18 -5.26 7.00
CA GLU A 32 -0.17 -4.41 6.39
C GLU A 32 0.59 -3.76 7.54
N HIS A 33 1.89 -4.07 7.63
CA HIS A 33 2.76 -3.43 8.60
C HIS A 33 3.03 -2.03 8.04
N LEU A 34 2.03 -1.14 8.13
CA LEU A 34 2.27 0.28 8.00
C LEU A 34 3.42 0.62 8.95
N ALA A 35 4.43 1.35 8.48
CA ALA A 35 5.50 1.80 9.37
C ALA A 35 4.91 2.45 10.63
N GLN A 36 5.60 2.26 11.75
CA GLN A 36 5.15 2.73 13.05
C GLN A 36 4.86 4.24 13.00
N GLY A 37 3.60 4.63 13.23
CA GLY A 37 3.18 6.04 13.24
C GLY A 37 2.32 6.48 12.04
N HIS A 38 2.13 5.62 11.04
CA HIS A 38 1.24 5.90 9.92
C HIS A 38 -0.23 5.60 10.27
N THR A 39 -1.14 6.38 9.67
CA THR A 39 -2.60 6.16 9.78
C THR A 39 -3.22 6.04 8.40
N GLN A 40 -4.15 5.11 8.25
CA GLN A 40 -4.82 4.82 6.98
C GLN A 40 -6.32 5.05 7.10
N PHE A 41 -6.94 5.64 6.08
CA PHE A 41 -8.38 5.83 6.01
C PHE A 41 -8.90 5.86 4.58
N SER A 42 -10.19 5.53 4.40
CA SER A 42 -10.88 5.70 3.12
C SER A 42 -11.42 7.12 2.96
N SER A 43 -11.31 7.67 1.77
CA SER A 43 -11.89 8.97 1.41
C SER A 43 -12.43 8.96 -0.02
N VAL A 44 -13.13 10.03 -0.39
CA VAL A 44 -13.54 10.28 -1.77
C VAL A 44 -12.85 11.56 -2.22
N VAL A 45 -12.21 11.51 -3.38
CA VAL A 45 -11.61 12.69 -3.99
C VAL A 45 -12.73 13.64 -4.40
N THR A 46 -12.71 14.87 -3.89
CA THR A 46 -13.71 15.90 -4.20
C THR A 46 -13.06 17.11 -4.86
N LYS A 47 -13.87 18.03 -5.41
CA LYS A 47 -13.39 19.33 -5.88
C LYS A 47 -13.77 20.42 -4.88
N LYS A 48 -12.78 21.21 -4.45
CA LYS A 48 -12.98 22.41 -3.63
C LYS A 48 -12.20 23.57 -4.24
N ALA A 49 -12.89 24.67 -4.53
CA ALA A 49 -12.31 25.86 -5.19
C ALA A 49 -11.47 25.53 -6.45
N GLY A 50 -11.92 24.56 -7.26
CA GLY A 50 -11.23 24.15 -8.49
C GLY A 50 -10.10 23.14 -8.31
N ALA A 51 -9.66 22.86 -7.08
CA ALA A 51 -8.63 21.87 -6.79
C ALA A 51 -9.24 20.52 -6.37
N LEU A 52 -8.56 19.43 -6.70
CA LEU A 52 -8.88 18.11 -6.14
C LEU A 52 -8.40 18.03 -4.70
N VAL A 53 -9.22 17.46 -3.81
CA VAL A 53 -8.90 17.34 -2.40
C VAL A 53 -9.37 16.01 -1.82
N VAL A 54 -8.72 15.57 -0.75
CA VAL A 54 -9.25 14.57 0.19
C VAL A 54 -9.46 15.22 1.55
N THR A 55 -10.49 14.75 2.26
CA THR A 55 -10.78 15.21 3.62
C THR A 55 -10.49 14.06 4.58
N THR A 56 -9.70 14.33 5.60
CA THR A 56 -9.38 13.38 6.68
C THR A 56 -10.59 13.18 7.60
N PRO A 57 -10.63 12.11 8.41
CA PRO A 57 -11.72 11.87 9.36
C PRO A 57 -11.91 13.00 10.39
N ASN A 58 -10.84 13.75 10.72
CA ASN A 58 -10.89 14.90 11.62
C ASN A 58 -11.24 16.23 10.91
N GLY A 59 -11.51 16.21 9.60
CA GLY A 59 -11.96 17.36 8.82
C GLY A 59 -10.85 18.21 8.19
N ALA A 60 -9.58 17.83 8.31
CA ALA A 60 -8.49 18.49 7.58
C ALA A 60 -8.61 18.21 6.07
N ILE A 61 -8.23 19.20 5.25
CA ILE A 61 -8.37 19.14 3.79
C ILE A 61 -6.97 19.15 3.17
N HIS A 62 -6.68 18.12 2.40
CA HIS A 62 -5.42 17.99 1.66
C HIS A 62 -5.68 18.22 0.19
N GLN A 63 -5.05 19.23 -0.38
CA GLN A 63 -5.06 19.45 -1.81
C GLN A 63 -4.17 18.43 -2.51
N LEU A 64 -4.73 17.75 -3.50
CA LEU A 64 -4.01 16.84 -4.35
C LEU A 64 -3.34 17.61 -5.49
N ASN A 65 -2.05 17.35 -5.71
CA ASN A 65 -1.35 17.79 -6.91
C ASN A 65 -1.17 16.60 -7.86
N ALA A 66 -1.02 16.85 -9.16
CA ALA A 66 -0.84 15.80 -10.16
C ALA A 66 0.47 14.98 -9.96
N ASN A 67 1.44 15.56 -9.24
CA ASN A 67 2.68 14.87 -8.90
C ASN A 67 2.48 13.80 -7.83
N MET A 68 1.46 13.89 -6.96
CA MET A 68 1.16 12.88 -5.95
C MET A 68 0.97 11.52 -6.61
N ALA A 69 -0.03 11.37 -7.48
CA ALA A 69 -0.29 10.10 -8.15
C ALA A 69 0.96 9.54 -8.85
N ARG A 70 1.68 10.40 -9.60
CA ARG A 70 2.90 10.00 -10.30
C ARG A 70 4.03 9.53 -9.37
N ARG A 71 4.19 10.14 -8.19
CA ARG A 71 5.21 9.75 -7.20
C ARG A 71 4.98 8.34 -6.65
N HIS A 72 3.73 7.91 -6.63
CA HIS A 72 3.31 6.57 -6.20
C HIS A 72 3.13 5.60 -7.37
N GLY A 73 3.56 5.98 -8.59
CA GLY A 73 3.41 5.12 -9.77
C GLY A 73 1.96 4.95 -10.24
N GLN A 74 1.08 5.90 -9.92
CA GLN A 74 -0.34 5.83 -10.19
C GLN A 74 -0.80 6.82 -11.25
N GLU A 75 -1.93 6.48 -11.86
CA GLU A 75 -2.68 7.40 -12.73
C GLU A 75 -3.23 8.59 -11.94
N PRO A 76 -3.30 9.79 -12.54
CA PRO A 76 -3.87 10.96 -11.88
C PRO A 76 -5.30 10.72 -11.35
N PHE A 77 -5.51 11.04 -10.08
CA PHE A 77 -6.84 10.98 -9.46
C PHE A 77 -7.83 11.96 -10.10
N LYS A 78 -9.12 11.63 -10.02
CA LYS A 78 -10.24 12.49 -10.44
C LYS A 78 -11.29 12.59 -9.33
N ALA A 79 -12.13 13.60 -9.44
CA ALA A 79 -13.26 13.75 -8.53
C ALA A 79 -14.20 12.53 -8.63
N GLY A 80 -14.64 12.03 -7.48
CA GLY A 80 -15.47 10.83 -7.36
C GLY A 80 -14.67 9.53 -7.16
N ASP A 81 -13.34 9.55 -7.27
CA ASP A 81 -12.52 8.37 -6.96
C ASP A 81 -12.61 8.05 -5.46
N GLU A 82 -12.92 6.79 -5.15
CA GLU A 82 -12.72 6.23 -3.81
C GLU A 82 -11.25 5.87 -3.64
N VAL A 83 -10.64 6.38 -2.56
CA VAL A 83 -9.21 6.22 -2.29
C VAL A 83 -8.97 5.73 -0.88
N ILE A 84 -7.86 5.02 -0.72
CA ILE A 84 -7.21 4.75 0.55
C ILE A 84 -6.06 5.74 0.69
N VAL A 85 -6.04 6.50 1.77
CA VAL A 85 -5.03 7.51 2.06
C VAL A 85 -4.22 7.07 3.26
N VAL A 86 -2.89 7.17 3.16
CA VAL A 86 -1.95 6.93 4.25
C VAL A 86 -1.30 8.25 4.64
N LEU A 87 -1.41 8.59 5.91
CA LEU A 87 -0.80 9.77 6.51
C LEU A 87 0.35 9.37 7.43
N ASP A 88 1.36 10.22 7.50
CA ASP A 88 2.36 10.16 8.56
C ASP A 88 1.87 10.81 9.87
N GLU A 89 2.71 10.77 10.90
CA GLU A 89 2.42 11.36 12.21
C GLU A 89 2.28 12.90 12.19
N ASN A 90 2.73 13.56 11.12
CA ASN A 90 2.60 15.00 10.91
C ASN A 90 1.43 15.34 9.99
N ASN A 91 0.55 14.37 9.70
CA ASN A 91 -0.63 14.51 8.85
C ASN A 91 -0.29 14.85 7.39
N TYR A 92 0.89 14.45 6.87
CA TYR A 92 1.20 14.51 5.44
C TYR A 92 0.78 13.22 4.73
N ILE A 93 0.26 13.34 3.50
CA ILE A 93 -0.04 12.18 2.66
C ILE A 93 1.29 11.58 2.19
N VAL A 94 1.66 10.44 2.76
CA VAL A 94 2.86 9.69 2.39
C VAL A 94 2.57 8.65 1.33
N ASP A 95 1.31 8.26 1.19
CA ASP A 95 0.87 7.32 0.17
C ASP A 95 -0.66 7.38 -0.02
N MET A 96 -1.14 7.03 -1.21
CA MET A 96 -2.57 7.05 -1.51
C MET A 96 -2.86 6.20 -2.75
N HIS A 97 -3.85 5.30 -2.70
CA HIS A 97 -4.26 4.43 -3.82
C HIS A 97 -5.76 4.55 -4.08
N LEU A 98 -6.19 4.16 -5.28
CA LEU A 98 -7.60 3.84 -5.51
C LEU A 98 -7.98 2.64 -4.62
N LYS A 99 -9.17 2.68 -4.03
CA LYS A 99 -9.69 1.58 -3.21
C LYS A 99 -9.74 0.28 -4.01
N GLY A 100 -9.22 -0.80 -3.44
CA GLY A 100 -9.04 -2.10 -4.10
C GLY A 100 -7.81 -2.18 -5.02
N LYS A 101 -6.97 -1.15 -5.04
CA LYS A 101 -5.67 -1.12 -5.73
C LYS A 101 -4.54 -0.70 -4.78
N GLU A 102 -4.71 -0.97 -3.48
CA GLU A 102 -3.71 -0.74 -2.46
C GLU A 102 -2.42 -1.48 -2.85
N GLY A 103 -1.30 -0.80 -2.67
CA GLY A 103 0.01 -1.35 -2.98
C GLY A 103 0.65 -2.01 -1.77
N THR A 104 1.56 -2.95 -2.01
CA THR A 104 2.37 -3.55 -0.94
C THR A 104 3.70 -2.85 -0.88
N HIS A 105 3.96 -2.18 0.23
CA HIS A 105 5.25 -1.56 0.48
C HIS A 105 6.33 -2.61 0.73
N ARG A 106 7.54 -2.33 0.23
CA ARG A 106 8.72 -3.18 0.45
C ARG A 106 9.67 -2.52 1.42
N GLN A 107 10.18 -3.27 2.39
CA GLN A 107 11.24 -2.80 3.26
C GLN A 107 12.63 -3.20 2.76
N VAL A 108 13.61 -2.31 2.89
CA VAL A 108 15.02 -2.60 2.62
C VAL A 108 15.88 -2.07 3.76
N THR A 109 16.68 -2.93 4.36
CA THR A 109 17.59 -2.57 5.46
C THR A 109 19.03 -2.53 4.96
N GLY A 110 19.77 -1.51 5.37
CA GLY A 110 21.18 -1.36 5.02
C GLY A 110 21.87 -0.24 5.79
N LYS A 111 23.18 -0.09 5.59
CA LYS A 111 23.89 1.07 6.12
C LYS A 111 23.68 2.27 5.21
N LEU A 112 23.29 3.40 5.78
CA LEU A 112 23.10 4.64 5.05
C LEU A 112 24.44 5.13 4.49
N ILE A 113 24.59 5.18 3.17
CA ILE A 113 25.80 5.72 2.54
C ILE A 113 25.66 7.22 2.34
N HIS A 114 24.52 7.68 1.81
CA HIS A 114 24.35 9.09 1.47
C HIS A 114 22.87 9.50 1.30
N VAL A 115 22.53 10.73 1.73
CA VAL A 115 21.22 11.35 1.48
C VAL A 115 21.37 12.53 0.52
N GLY A 116 21.12 12.28 -0.76
CA GLY A 116 21.16 13.25 -1.83
C GLY A 116 19.85 14.02 -1.98
N ARG A 117 19.60 15.02 -1.12
CA ARG A 117 18.35 15.80 -1.15
C ARG A 117 18.16 16.60 -2.45
N MET A 118 19.25 17.14 -3.00
CA MET A 118 19.22 17.95 -4.22
C MET A 118 18.91 17.13 -5.47
N ASN A 119 19.46 15.92 -5.56
CA ASN A 119 19.25 14.98 -6.67
C ASN A 119 18.12 13.96 -6.39
N LYS A 120 17.39 14.12 -5.27
CA LYS A 120 16.25 13.28 -4.85
C LYS A 120 16.58 11.79 -4.84
N GLN A 121 17.74 11.44 -4.29
CA GLN A 121 18.22 10.06 -4.21
C GLN A 121 18.82 9.77 -2.84
N ILE A 122 18.79 8.51 -2.45
CA ILE A 122 19.38 8.02 -1.21
C ILE A 122 20.05 6.68 -1.46
N LYS A 123 21.20 6.43 -0.84
CA LYS A 123 22.03 5.26 -1.11
C LYS A 123 22.21 4.39 0.13
N LEU A 124 22.04 3.08 -0.01
CA LEU A 124 22.31 2.07 1.01
C LEU A 124 23.42 1.11 0.60
N GLN A 125 24.24 0.71 1.57
CA GLN A 125 24.97 -0.54 1.50
C GLN A 125 24.07 -1.66 2.00
N THR A 126 23.68 -2.56 1.11
CA THR A 126 22.94 -3.79 1.42
C THR A 126 23.87 -5.00 1.33
N PRO A 127 23.46 -6.20 1.80
CA PRO A 127 24.20 -7.44 1.55
C PRO A 127 24.43 -7.73 0.06
N ASP A 128 23.53 -7.28 -0.81
CA ASP A 128 23.62 -7.44 -2.27
C ASP A 128 24.49 -6.37 -2.95
N GLY A 129 25.05 -5.43 -2.18
CA GLY A 129 25.87 -4.34 -2.68
C GLY A 129 25.27 -2.94 -2.44
N GLU A 130 25.87 -1.94 -3.08
CA GLU A 130 25.36 -0.57 -3.06
C GLU A 130 24.07 -0.47 -3.90
N GLN A 131 23.02 0.09 -3.31
CA GLN A 131 21.76 0.36 -3.99
C GLN A 131 21.38 1.82 -3.85
N VAL A 132 20.85 2.40 -4.92
CA VAL A 132 20.38 3.79 -4.99
C VAL A 132 18.88 3.79 -5.17
N PHE A 133 18.18 4.54 -4.33
CA PHE A 133 16.73 4.65 -4.33
C PHE A 133 16.31 6.09 -4.61
N PRO A 134 15.24 6.32 -5.38
CA PRO A 134 14.58 7.62 -5.46
C PRO A 134 14.05 8.05 -4.08
N LEU A 135 14.17 9.33 -3.76
CA LEU A 135 13.61 9.94 -2.56
C LEU A 135 12.39 10.78 -2.92
N ALA A 136 11.28 10.62 -2.20
CA ALA A 136 10.14 11.52 -2.34
C ALA A 136 10.54 12.97 -2.01
N GLU A 137 9.96 13.96 -2.72
CA GLU A 137 10.37 15.38 -2.66
C GLU A 137 10.42 15.97 -1.26
N GLU A 138 9.62 15.44 -0.34
CA GLU A 138 9.52 15.96 1.00
C GLU A 138 10.75 15.58 1.85
N GLY A 139 11.39 14.42 1.62
CA GLY A 139 12.64 14.02 2.29
C GLY A 139 12.62 14.13 3.82
N GLN A 140 11.44 14.36 4.43
CA GLN A 140 11.29 14.84 5.80
C GLN A 140 11.72 13.77 6.79
N LYS A 141 11.55 12.50 6.42
CA LYS A 141 11.95 11.31 7.19
C LYS A 141 13.45 11.03 7.15
N THR A 142 14.24 11.81 6.41
CA THR A 142 15.71 11.70 6.41
C THR A 142 16.42 12.60 7.42
N LYS A 143 15.66 13.44 8.16
CA LYS A 143 16.24 14.38 9.11
C LYS A 143 16.86 13.65 10.29
N GLY A 144 18.06 14.07 10.71
CA GLY A 144 18.73 13.52 11.89
C GLY A 144 19.33 12.12 11.72
N MET A 145 19.46 11.64 10.48
CA MET A 145 20.05 10.34 10.17
C MET A 145 21.46 10.55 9.62
N ALA A 146 22.42 9.82 10.17
CA ALA A 146 23.82 9.97 9.83
C ALA A 146 24.29 8.88 8.86
N GLU A 147 25.20 9.22 7.96
CA GLU A 147 25.89 8.24 7.13
C GLU A 147 26.61 7.22 8.05
N GLY A 148 26.55 5.94 7.68
CA GLY A 148 27.03 4.80 8.45
C GLY A 148 25.98 4.15 9.36
N GLU A 149 24.87 4.81 9.66
CA GLU A 149 23.79 4.24 10.49
C GLU A 149 23.07 3.10 9.79
N LEU A 150 22.67 2.07 10.56
CA LEU A 150 21.82 1.01 10.07
C LEU A 150 20.36 1.49 10.08
N VAL A 151 19.75 1.52 8.90
CA VAL A 151 18.41 2.06 8.69
C VAL A 151 17.58 1.10 7.85
N THR A 152 16.26 1.19 7.98
CA THR A 152 15.29 0.50 7.15
C THR A 152 14.50 1.53 6.36
N PHE A 153 14.42 1.33 5.05
CA PHE A 153 13.59 2.12 4.15
C PHE A 153 12.28 1.40 3.90
N GLU A 154 11.18 2.13 3.89
CA GLU A 154 9.92 1.70 3.30
C GLU A 154 9.84 2.26 1.88
N LEU A 155 9.62 1.38 0.90
CA LEU A 155 9.52 1.70 -0.51
C LEU A 155 8.08 1.51 -0.98
N ASN A 156 7.58 2.46 -1.76
CA ASN A 156 6.35 2.27 -2.51
C ASN A 156 6.56 1.34 -3.74
N GLU A 157 5.50 1.12 -4.51
CA GLU A 157 5.51 0.21 -5.66
C GLU A 157 6.44 0.67 -6.79
N ALA A 158 6.73 1.98 -6.85
CA ALA A 158 7.68 2.56 -7.79
C ALA A 158 9.15 2.47 -7.30
N GLY A 159 9.38 1.88 -6.12
CA GLY A 159 10.70 1.77 -5.50
C GLY A 159 11.20 3.07 -4.87
N THR A 160 10.33 4.07 -4.69
CA THR A 160 10.66 5.35 -4.05
C THR A 160 10.57 5.22 -2.54
N VAL A 161 11.54 5.78 -1.83
CA VAL A 161 11.53 5.84 -0.37
C VAL A 161 10.42 6.78 0.10
N ILE A 162 9.47 6.22 0.84
CA ILE A 162 8.34 6.93 1.47
C ILE A 162 8.52 7.08 2.97
N ASP A 163 9.26 6.18 3.62
CA ASP A 163 9.64 6.29 5.02
C ASP A 163 11.04 5.73 5.30
N MET A 164 11.63 6.16 6.42
CA MET A 164 12.95 5.75 6.87
C MET A 164 13.07 5.81 8.39
N HIS A 165 13.47 4.71 9.01
CA HIS A 165 13.71 4.62 10.45
C HIS A 165 15.03 3.90 10.75
N ARG A 166 15.56 4.10 11.96
CA ARG A 166 16.72 3.35 12.46
C ARG A 166 16.31 1.89 12.57
N ALA A 167 17.16 0.98 12.11
CA ALA A 167 16.88 -0.43 12.25
C ALA A 167 16.93 -0.82 13.74
N ASP A 168 15.96 -1.60 14.21
CA ASP A 168 15.99 -2.17 15.54
C ASP A 168 17.19 -3.12 15.64
N ILE A 169 18.25 -2.67 16.30
CA ILE A 169 19.35 -3.55 16.68
C ILE A 169 18.79 -4.39 17.82
N GLY A 170 18.29 -5.59 17.52
CA GLY A 170 17.94 -6.58 18.54
C GLY A 170 19.08 -6.64 19.56
N GLY A 171 18.77 -6.27 20.82
CA GLY A 171 19.74 -5.99 21.87
C GLY A 171 20.78 -7.09 22.02
N GLY A 172 21.94 -6.88 21.42
CA GLY A 172 23.07 -7.80 21.42
C GLY A 172 24.35 -7.13 21.91
N GLY A 173 24.23 -6.14 22.79
CA GLY A 173 25.37 -5.63 23.54
C GLY A 173 25.72 -6.60 24.66
N ARG A 174 26.63 -7.55 24.42
CA ARG A 174 27.40 -8.13 25.52
C ARG A 174 28.20 -6.98 26.13
N LYS A 175 27.93 -6.71 27.41
CA LYS A 175 28.92 -6.07 28.28
C LYS A 175 29.95 -7.14 28.58
N ASP A 176 31.13 -7.02 27.98
CA ASP A 176 32.39 -7.47 28.57
C ASP A 176 32.95 -6.39 29.50
#